data_AF-A5GPB9-F1
#
_entry.id   AF-A5GPB9-F1
#
_cell.length_a   1.000
_cell.length_b   1.000
_cell.length_c   1.000
_cell.angle_alpha   90.00
_cell.angle_beta   90.00
_cell.angle_gamma   90.00
#
_symmetry.space_group_name_H-M   'P 1'
#
loop_
_entity.id
_entity.type
_entity.pdbx_description
1 polymer ?
#
loop_
_entity_poly.entity_id
_entity_poly.type
_entity_poly.pdbx_seq_one_letter_code
_entity_poly.pdbx_strand_id
1 'polypeptide(L)'
;MRVSSLRSNRRLLLLPCSLLVALSLQVGHVQAELSQHPPGWERLQPAQQRELAQVRRRWELDSHSRRVFILQMSERCIRSAFTAEAYRACKRKERQATFALRLEGLKRINALRTHYGLAPLLDPQLDLRSPQFTVQPIKKAAPSGAATA
;
A
#
# COMPACT_ATOMS: atom_id res chain seq x y z
N MET A 1 14.56 -65.80 55.54
CA MET A 1 15.17 -65.91 54.19
C MET A 1 15.61 -64.52 53.74
N ARG A 2 16.90 -64.33 53.44
CA ARG A 2 17.48 -63.14 52.77
C ARG A 2 17.44 -63.38 51.26
N VAL A 3 17.02 -62.40 50.45
CA VAL A 3 17.57 -62.03 49.11
C VAL A 3 17.07 -60.60 48.82
N SER A 4 17.88 -59.56 49.00
CA SER A 4 18.75 -58.87 48.03
C SER A 4 18.03 -58.03 46.95
N SER A 5 18.31 -56.73 47.02
CA SER A 5 18.08 -55.62 46.10
C SER A 5 18.43 -55.89 44.63
N LEU A 6 17.67 -55.31 43.69
CA LEU A 6 18.20 -54.75 42.44
C LEU A 6 17.60 -53.36 42.15
N ARG A 7 18.45 -52.34 42.30
CA ARG A 7 18.32 -51.00 41.72
C ARG A 7 18.35 -51.12 40.19
N SER A 8 17.50 -50.37 39.48
CA SER A 8 17.72 -50.08 38.06
C SER A 8 17.49 -48.59 37.77
N ASN A 9 18.59 -47.93 37.44
CA ASN A 9 18.71 -46.53 37.01
C ASN A 9 18.06 -46.34 35.64
N ARG A 10 17.12 -45.39 35.50
CA ARG A 10 16.81 -44.76 34.20
C ARG A 10 17.27 -43.31 34.23
N ARG A 11 18.52 -43.13 33.80
CA ARG A 11 19.16 -41.83 33.51
C ARG A 11 18.98 -41.50 32.03
N LEU A 12 18.55 -40.25 31.78
CA LEU A 12 18.61 -39.47 30.52
C LEU A 12 17.85 -40.04 29.31
N LEU A 13 16.94 -39.31 28.67
CA LEU A 13 17.23 -38.10 27.88
C LEU A 13 16.13 -37.04 28.07
N LEU A 14 16.34 -36.11 29.00
CA LEU A 14 15.70 -34.80 28.91
C LEU A 14 16.57 -33.95 27.99
N LEU A 15 16.19 -33.88 26.71
CA LEU A 15 16.78 -32.92 25.77
C LEU A 15 16.45 -31.50 26.29
N PRO A 16 17.44 -30.69 26.68
CA PRO A 16 17.18 -29.33 27.13
C PRO A 16 16.79 -28.47 25.92
N CYS A 17 15.53 -28.04 25.89
CA CYS A 17 14.96 -27.08 24.94
C CYS A 17 15.51 -25.66 25.16
N SER A 18 16.82 -25.48 25.19
CA SER A 18 17.43 -24.19 25.51
C SER A 18 18.72 -23.88 24.74
N LEU A 19 18.84 -24.36 23.50
CA LEU A 19 19.88 -23.96 22.55
C LEU A 19 19.38 -23.86 21.09
N LEU A 20 18.25 -23.16 20.87
CA LEU A 20 17.84 -22.69 19.53
C LEU A 20 17.46 -21.20 19.58
N VAL A 21 18.35 -20.37 20.10
CA VAL A 21 18.30 -18.91 19.91
C VAL A 21 19.61 -18.50 19.25
N ALA A 22 19.78 -18.90 18.00
CA ALA A 22 20.85 -18.44 17.13
C ALA A 22 20.29 -18.29 15.72
N LEU A 23 20.17 -17.03 15.30
CA LEU A 23 20.01 -16.56 13.92
C LEU A 23 18.77 -17.06 13.16
N SER A 24 17.61 -16.51 13.51
CA SER A 24 16.61 -16.16 12.50
C SER A 24 16.63 -14.65 12.26
N LEU A 25 17.76 -14.14 11.73
CA LEU A 25 17.72 -12.92 10.92
C LEU A 25 16.93 -13.26 9.65
N GLN A 26 15.61 -13.23 9.76
CA GLN A 26 14.67 -13.18 8.65
C GLN A 26 14.75 -11.81 7.95
N VAL A 27 15.96 -11.38 7.56
CA VAL A 27 16.18 -10.32 6.58
C VAL A 27 15.98 -10.91 5.18
N GLY A 28 14.90 -11.66 4.99
CA GLY A 28 14.62 -12.42 3.77
C GLY A 28 13.43 -11.89 2.96
N HIS A 29 12.64 -10.96 3.51
CA HIS A 29 11.37 -10.56 2.88
C HIS A 29 11.16 -9.05 2.71
N VAL A 30 12.09 -8.19 3.14
CA VAL A 30 11.95 -6.73 3.00
C VAL A 30 12.58 -6.20 1.69
N GLN A 31 13.26 -7.06 0.92
CA GLN A 31 14.00 -6.62 -0.28
C GLN A 31 13.20 -6.73 -1.60
N ALA A 32 12.01 -7.34 -1.58
CA ALA A 32 11.22 -7.58 -2.80
C ALA A 32 10.38 -6.37 -3.27
N GLU A 33 10.17 -5.35 -2.44
CA GLU A 33 9.31 -4.20 -2.77
C GLU A 33 10.09 -3.00 -3.35
N LEU A 34 11.39 -2.87 -3.08
CA LEU A 34 12.14 -1.67 -3.48
C LEU A 34 12.66 -1.68 -4.93
N SER A 35 12.57 -2.81 -5.62
CA SER A 35 13.32 -3.04 -6.88
C SER A 35 12.46 -3.45 -8.07
N GLN A 36 11.14 -3.57 -7.91
CA GLN A 36 10.29 -4.01 -9.02
C GLN A 36 9.95 -2.83 -9.92
N HIS A 37 10.77 -2.65 -10.94
CA HIS A 37 10.42 -1.78 -12.04
C HIS A 37 9.11 -2.24 -12.69
N PRO A 38 8.28 -1.31 -13.19
CA PRO A 38 7.00 -1.67 -13.81
C PRO A 38 7.22 -2.57 -15.04
N PRO A 39 6.26 -3.44 -15.39
CA PRO A 39 6.39 -4.36 -16.52
C PRO A 39 6.89 -3.67 -17.80
N GLY A 40 7.86 -4.29 -18.45
CA GLY A 40 8.49 -3.79 -19.67
C GLY A 40 9.56 -2.72 -19.47
N TRP A 41 9.95 -2.41 -18.24
CA TRP A 41 11.03 -1.46 -17.94
C TRP A 41 12.38 -1.82 -18.57
N GLU A 42 12.75 -3.10 -18.55
CA GLU A 42 14.03 -3.59 -19.10
C GLU A 42 14.14 -3.38 -20.62
N ARG A 43 13.02 -3.14 -21.31
CA ARG A 43 13.00 -2.87 -22.76
C ARG A 43 13.28 -1.40 -23.10
N LEU A 44 13.35 -0.53 -22.10
CA LEU A 44 13.53 0.90 -22.28
C LEU A 44 15.00 1.30 -22.31
N GLN A 45 15.32 2.28 -23.14
CA GLN A 45 16.61 2.96 -23.10
C GLN A 45 16.76 3.76 -21.79
N PRO A 46 17.99 3.97 -21.28
CA PRO A 46 18.21 4.71 -20.03
C PRO A 46 17.57 6.10 -19.99
N ALA A 47 17.53 6.80 -21.13
CA ALA A 47 16.86 8.10 -21.25
C ALA A 47 15.34 7.99 -21.03
N GLN A 48 14.69 6.98 -21.59
CA GLN A 48 13.26 6.70 -21.45
C GLN A 48 12.90 6.29 -20.02
N GLN A 49 13.76 5.49 -19.38
CA GLN A 49 13.65 5.13 -17.97
C GLN A 49 13.67 6.37 -17.07
N ARG A 50 14.64 7.27 -17.28
CA ARG A 50 14.72 8.54 -16.55
C ARG A 50 13.48 9.40 -16.74
N GLU A 51 12.96 9.49 -17.96
CA GLU A 51 11.76 10.28 -18.23
C GLU A 51 10.51 9.73 -17.51
N LEU A 52 10.30 8.41 -17.56
CA LEU A 52 9.23 7.76 -16.80
C LEU A 52 9.37 7.94 -15.29
N ALA A 53 10.58 7.83 -14.76
CA ALA A 53 10.85 8.09 -13.34
C ALA A 53 10.52 9.54 -12.97
N GLN A 54 10.88 10.51 -13.82
CA GLN A 54 10.55 11.91 -13.61
C GLN A 54 9.03 12.17 -13.66
N VAL A 55 8.30 11.58 -14.61
CA VAL A 55 6.84 11.72 -14.67
C VAL A 55 6.18 11.17 -13.41
N ARG A 56 6.62 10.00 -12.93
CA ARG A 56 6.16 9.42 -11.66
C ARG A 56 6.45 10.34 -10.48
N ARG A 57 7.69 10.82 -10.36
CA ARG A 57 8.09 11.75 -9.29
C ARG A 57 7.26 13.03 -9.30
N ARG A 58 7.08 13.64 -10.48
CA ARG A 58 6.25 14.85 -10.63
C ARG A 58 4.82 14.59 -10.18
N TRP A 59 4.21 13.50 -10.65
CA TRP A 59 2.87 13.12 -10.21
C TRP A 59 2.78 12.89 -8.70
N GLU A 60 3.76 12.23 -8.10
CA GLU A 60 3.81 11.95 -6.66
C GLU A 60 3.80 13.23 -5.82
N LEU A 61 4.56 14.25 -6.27
CA LEU A 61 4.62 15.56 -5.65
C LEU A 61 3.32 16.36 -5.90
N ASP A 62 2.87 16.45 -7.15
CA ASP A 62 1.68 17.21 -7.55
C ASP A 62 0.41 16.71 -6.84
N SER A 63 0.30 15.38 -6.67
CA SER A 63 -0.86 14.74 -6.05
C SER A 63 -0.81 14.72 -4.51
N HIS A 64 0.32 15.08 -3.89
CA HIS A 64 0.51 14.93 -2.45
C HIS A 64 -0.54 15.68 -1.63
N SER A 65 -0.77 16.96 -1.94
CA SER A 65 -1.79 17.79 -1.27
C SER A 65 -3.21 17.22 -1.42
N ARG A 66 -3.51 16.56 -2.55
CA ARG A 66 -4.81 15.92 -2.80
C ARG A 66 -4.98 14.66 -1.95
N ARG A 67 -3.93 13.86 -1.77
CA ARG A 67 -3.96 12.72 -0.84
C ARG A 67 -4.23 13.16 0.59
N VAL A 68 -3.52 14.20 1.05
CA VAL A 68 -3.75 14.79 2.37
C VAL A 68 -5.19 15.27 2.51
N PHE A 69 -5.72 15.97 1.50
CA PHE A 69 -7.11 16.43 1.51
C PHE A 69 -8.12 15.28 1.62
N ILE A 70 -7.92 14.18 0.89
CA ILE A 70 -8.80 12.99 0.96
C ILE A 70 -8.84 12.43 2.37
N LEU A 71 -7.69 12.32 3.03
CA LEU A 71 -7.59 11.84 4.40
C LEU A 71 -8.31 12.77 5.38
N GLN A 72 -8.03 14.08 5.30
CA GLN A 72 -8.68 15.08 6.16
C GLN A 72 -10.21 15.14 5.95
N MET A 73 -10.67 15.01 4.71
CA MET A 73 -12.09 14.93 4.39
C MET A 73 -12.72 13.66 4.99
N SER A 74 -12.03 12.52 4.91
CA SER A 74 -12.52 11.26 5.46
C SER A 74 -12.62 11.33 6.97
N GLU A 75 -11.59 11.87 7.63
CA GLU A 75 -11.56 12.08 9.08
C GLU A 75 -12.77 12.90 9.55
N ARG A 76 -13.02 14.06 8.93
CA ARG A 76 -14.19 14.90 9.27
C ARG A 76 -15.51 14.15 9.09
N CYS A 77 -15.66 13.42 7.99
CA CYS A 77 -16.87 12.63 7.72
C CYS A 77 -17.09 11.58 8.81
N ILE A 78 -16.05 10.82 9.15
CA ILE A 78 -16.10 9.76 10.16
C ILE A 78 -16.42 10.34 11.54
N ARG A 79 -15.80 11.46 11.93
CA ARG A 79 -16.10 12.12 13.21
C ARG A 79 -17.56 12.56 13.34
N SER A 80 -18.22 12.88 12.23
CA SER A 80 -19.64 13.24 12.20
C SER A 80 -20.60 12.05 12.03
N ALA A 81 -20.09 10.83 11.86
CA ALA A 81 -20.91 9.66 11.57
C ALA A 81 -21.41 8.98 12.86
N PHE A 82 -22.70 9.15 13.16
CA PHE A 82 -23.35 8.54 14.34
C PHE A 82 -23.95 7.16 14.09
N THR A 83 -23.95 6.68 12.84
CA THR A 83 -24.53 5.38 12.47
C THR A 83 -23.56 4.56 11.62
N ALA A 84 -23.72 3.24 11.66
CA ALA A 84 -22.96 2.33 10.81
C ALA A 84 -23.15 2.65 9.32
N GLU A 85 -24.33 3.08 8.91
CA GLU A 85 -24.61 3.48 7.54
C GLU A 85 -23.85 4.76 7.14
N ALA A 86 -23.88 5.79 7.99
CA ALA A 86 -23.13 7.03 7.77
C ALA A 86 -21.62 6.75 7.68
N TYR A 87 -21.09 5.90 8.56
CA TYR A 87 -19.70 5.48 8.52
C TYR A 87 -19.35 4.76 7.21
N ARG A 88 -20.18 3.80 6.76
CA ARG A 88 -19.99 3.10 5.48
C ARG A 88 -20.02 4.07 4.30
N ALA A 89 -20.89 5.09 4.34
CA ALA A 89 -20.95 6.14 3.34
C ALA A 89 -19.64 6.95 3.30
N CYS A 90 -19.08 7.33 4.45
CA CYS A 90 -17.77 7.99 4.51
C CYS A 90 -16.66 7.15 3.88
N LYS A 91 -16.59 5.85 4.23
CA LYS A 91 -15.59 4.94 3.63
C LYS A 91 -15.79 4.75 2.12
N ARG A 92 -17.02 4.78 1.60
CA ARG A 92 -17.28 4.77 0.15
C ARG A 92 -16.75 6.05 -0.51
N LYS A 93 -17.01 7.23 0.07
CA LYS A 93 -16.51 8.51 -0.45
C LYS A 93 -14.99 8.57 -0.47
N GLU A 94 -14.31 8.14 0.60
CA GLU A 94 -12.85 8.08 0.64
C GLU A 94 -12.29 7.14 -0.43
N ARG A 95 -12.84 5.93 -0.57
CA ARG A 95 -12.45 5.01 -1.65
C ARG A 95 -12.66 5.62 -3.03
N GLN A 96 -13.76 6.33 -3.22
CA GLN A 96 -14.06 7.02 -4.47
C GLN A 96 -13.03 8.08 -4.82
N ALA A 97 -12.72 8.92 -3.84
CA ALA A 97 -11.74 9.97 -3.99
C ALA A 97 -10.33 9.41 -4.28
N THR A 98 -9.90 8.38 -3.56
CA THR A 98 -8.60 7.73 -3.74
C THR A 98 -8.48 7.07 -5.11
N PHE A 99 -9.52 6.36 -5.55
CA PHE A 99 -9.54 5.70 -6.85
C PHE A 99 -9.49 6.72 -8.00
N ALA A 100 -10.28 7.80 -7.91
CA ALA A 100 -10.24 8.87 -8.90
C ALA A 100 -8.84 9.46 -9.04
N LEU A 101 -8.17 9.74 -7.91
CA LEU A 101 -6.80 10.23 -7.91
C LEU A 101 -5.83 9.21 -8.53
N ARG A 102 -6.00 7.91 -8.23
CA ARG A 102 -5.16 6.86 -8.83
C ARG A 102 -5.32 6.78 -10.34
N LEU A 103 -6.56 6.84 -10.85
CA LEU A 103 -6.84 6.84 -12.28
C LEU A 103 -6.18 8.01 -13.02
N GLU A 104 -6.21 9.20 -12.43
CA GLU A 104 -5.51 10.36 -13.01
C GLU A 104 -4.00 10.14 -13.11
N GLY A 105 -3.40 9.55 -12.07
CA GLY A 105 -1.99 9.17 -12.07
C GLY A 105 -1.66 8.12 -13.13
N LEU A 106 -2.48 7.08 -13.24
CA LEU A 106 -2.35 6.07 -14.29
C LEU A 106 -2.45 6.69 -15.68
N LYS A 107 -3.42 7.58 -15.93
CA LYS A 107 -3.54 8.28 -17.22
C LYS A 107 -2.27 9.05 -17.57
N ARG A 108 -1.68 9.77 -16.61
CA ARG A 108 -0.44 10.55 -16.84
C ARG A 108 0.76 9.66 -17.13
N ILE A 109 0.92 8.57 -16.40
CA ILE A 109 2.04 7.64 -16.57
C ILE A 109 1.86 6.81 -17.85
N ASN A 110 0.64 6.36 -18.14
CA ASN A 110 0.33 5.52 -19.29
C ASN A 110 0.50 6.28 -20.61
N ALA A 111 0.24 7.59 -20.65
CA ALA A 111 0.52 8.40 -21.83
C ALA A 111 1.99 8.25 -22.29
N LEU A 112 2.94 8.32 -21.36
CA LEU A 112 4.36 8.13 -21.68
C LEU A 112 4.74 6.66 -21.92
N ARG A 113 4.14 5.72 -21.18
CA ARG A 113 4.37 4.28 -21.41
C ARG A 113 3.95 3.86 -22.81
N THR A 114 2.75 4.26 -23.24
CA THR A 114 2.22 3.93 -24.57
C THR A 114 3.05 4.59 -25.66
N HIS A 115 3.53 5.82 -25.44
CA HIS A 115 4.47 6.47 -26.36
C HIS A 115 5.75 5.65 -26.59
N TYR A 116 6.25 4.94 -25.57
CA TYR A 116 7.40 4.03 -25.68
C TYR A 116 7.02 2.57 -26.03
N GLY A 117 5.79 2.32 -26.50
CA GLY A 117 5.35 0.97 -26.89
C GLY A 117 5.17 0.00 -25.72
N LEU A 118 5.12 0.49 -24.48
CA LEU A 118 4.81 -0.33 -23.32
C LEU A 118 3.30 -0.43 -23.10
N ALA A 119 2.86 -1.60 -22.64
CA ALA A 119 1.47 -1.79 -22.23
C ALA A 119 1.10 -0.81 -21.08
N PRO A 120 -0.13 -0.26 -21.10
CA PRO A 120 -0.60 0.60 -20.02
C PRO A 120 -0.67 -0.19 -18.70
N LEU A 121 -0.42 0.50 -17.60
CA LEU A 121 -0.68 -0.03 -16.27
C LEU A 121 -2.19 0.01 -16.01
N LEU A 122 -2.70 -1.07 -15.44
CA LEU A 122 -4.08 -1.21 -15.00
C LEU A 122 -4.16 -0.93 -13.49
N ASP A 123 -5.29 -0.43 -13.00
CA ASP A 123 -5.58 -0.44 -11.56
C ASP A 123 -6.10 -1.83 -11.21
N PRO A 124 -5.45 -2.62 -10.34
CA PRO A 124 -5.98 -3.91 -9.92
C PRO A 124 -7.39 -3.83 -9.31
N GLN A 125 -7.80 -2.66 -8.79
CA GLN A 125 -9.15 -2.44 -8.29
C GLN A 125 -10.20 -2.15 -9.36
N LEU A 126 -9.81 -1.82 -10.61
CA LEU A 126 -10.74 -1.73 -11.75
C LEU A 126 -11.35 -3.11 -12.05
N ASP A 127 -10.59 -4.19 -11.85
CA ASP A 127 -11.04 -5.56 -12.15
C ASP A 127 -11.97 -6.16 -11.07
N LEU A 128 -12.04 -5.55 -9.88
CA LEU A 128 -12.62 -6.20 -8.69
C LEU A 128 -13.91 -5.60 -8.12
N ARG A 129 -14.49 -4.49 -8.63
CA ARG A 129 -15.80 -4.00 -8.12
C ARG A 129 -16.51 -2.92 -8.96
N SER A 130 -17.53 -3.37 -9.71
CA SER A 130 -18.91 -2.85 -9.88
C SER A 130 -19.22 -1.37 -10.21
N PRO A 131 -20.31 -1.12 -10.98
CA PRO A 131 -20.66 0.14 -11.62
C PRO A 131 -21.41 1.07 -10.65
N GLN A 132 -20.71 1.97 -9.97
CA GLN A 132 -21.35 3.07 -9.22
C GLN A 132 -20.39 4.23 -8.93
N PHE A 133 -19.45 4.43 -9.84
CA PHE A 133 -18.36 5.38 -9.67
C PHE A 133 -18.60 6.65 -10.46
N THR A 134 -19.49 7.50 -9.99
CA THR A 134 -19.46 8.91 -10.40
C THR A 134 -18.24 9.55 -9.75
N VAL A 135 -17.14 9.61 -10.51
CA VAL A 135 -15.94 10.36 -10.14
C VAL A 135 -16.31 11.85 -10.12
N GLN A 136 -16.63 12.36 -8.94
CA GLN A 136 -16.78 13.81 -8.75
C GLN A 136 -15.38 14.41 -8.66
N PRO A 137 -15.06 15.48 -9.42
CA PRO A 137 -13.77 16.15 -9.33
C PRO A 137 -13.59 16.71 -7.91
N ILE A 138 -12.53 16.28 -7.24
CA ILE A 138 -12.12 16.86 -5.96
C ILE A 138 -11.56 18.24 -6.26
N LYS A 139 -12.43 19.26 -6.23
CA LYS A 139 -12.00 20.65 -6.31
C LYS A 139 -11.15 20.96 -5.08
N LYS A 140 -9.96 21.49 -5.31
CA LYS A 140 -9.09 22.03 -4.25
C LYS A 140 -9.91 23.08 -3.49
N ALA A 141 -10.10 22.91 -2.19
CA ALA A 141 -10.61 24.01 -1.37
C ALA A 141 -9.57 25.12 -1.40
N ALA A 142 -10.01 26.35 -1.71
CA ALA A 142 -9.20 27.55 -1.52
C ALA A 142 -8.66 27.58 -0.09
N PRO A 143 -7.46 28.14 0.15
CA PRO A 143 -6.97 28.32 1.50
C PRO A 143 -8.00 29.15 2.28
N SER A 144 -8.59 28.58 3.33
CA SER A 144 -9.40 29.34 4.28
C SER A 144 -8.45 30.18 5.13
N GLY A 145 -7.91 31.25 4.53
CA GLY A 145 -7.27 32.34 5.25
C GLY A 145 -8.32 33.40 5.52
N ALA A 146 -8.84 33.41 6.76
CA ALA A 146 -9.27 34.60 7.52
C ALA A 146 -10.25 34.19 8.65
N ALA A 147 -9.72 33.52 9.66
CA ALA A 147 -10.03 33.82 11.06
C ALA A 147 -8.69 34.36 11.59
N THR A 148 -8.52 35.54 12.18
CA THR A 148 -9.37 36.36 13.06
C THR A 148 -8.63 37.69 13.27
N ALA A 149 -9.35 38.80 13.40
CA ALA A 149 -9.24 39.79 14.46
C ALA A 149 -10.36 40.84 14.27
#